data_AF-F0QYG2-F1
#
_entry.id   AF-F0QYG2-F1
#
_cell.length_a   1.000
_cell.length_b   1.000
_cell.length_c   1.000
_cell.angle_alpha   90.00
_cell.angle_beta   90.00
_cell.angle_gamma   90.00
#
_symmetry.space_group_name_H-M   'P 1'
#
loop_
_entity.id
_entity.type
_entity.pdbx_description
1 polymer ?
#
loop_
_entity_poly.entity_id
_entity_poly.type
_entity_poly.pdbx_seq_one_letter_code
_entity_poly.pdbx_strand_id
1 'polypeptide(L)'
;MLLRNSPSNNNAKIKVEELVNTLINVKNEILNNWDKIKNDDNVNTRDSALGSKMHYLSGFSLHPFVTLDVKVDNAESILAGLFISDASPVKYNNGTRVVTLNSPDPHLAVTLLISLISYLNVDGVKDYIYVTVSEGKAGLNVLFKHVIPIMGRSRDKIEKFIVSKEKAKALLSSPKVPDYLVPWLKDALNNWDNVRFRKGVRFVYYAVNGLIVRESLFGWFVGDGVLGHVSRGSFDIGFSFVVDGPVRRFMDEFLCGLYGCSGGFFGGSSGRGSEHYVVCPVKASVINDIVNLASKWPGYGLTDRVVKLLEAVRYSTPCLTYAKYPVVNVLGHDLVLRKHNMGRGWYLAKSTSDEGLARAIVNDLKAAGFNVSINNRDGRFEIYVPIEDTKRVLRMLGVYERFYGEPRRLPSIDDLVDVLSRFSVRRWHVHVARARNGRGYEYTESCLLISLGDSGAAVRLRDELAGLGVRVRKVVWGTVIICNAEDRELLINALSIVKPQ
;
A
#
# COMPACT_ATOMS: atom_id res chain seq x y z
N MET A 1 -21.34 33.25 -14.62
CA MET A 1 -22.79 32.96 -14.70
C MET A 1 -23.17 31.63 -14.02
N LEU A 2 -22.38 30.55 -14.14
CA LEU A 2 -22.60 29.26 -13.46
C LEU A 2 -22.59 29.30 -11.92
N LEU A 3 -21.86 30.23 -11.30
CA LEU A 3 -21.81 30.41 -9.83
C LEU A 3 -22.80 31.46 -9.28
N ARG A 4 -23.50 32.21 -10.16
CA ARG A 4 -24.48 33.24 -9.75
C ARG A 4 -25.91 32.69 -9.62
N ASN A 5 -26.18 31.52 -10.19
CA ASN A 5 -27.50 30.89 -10.24
C ASN A 5 -27.56 29.49 -9.60
N SER A 6 -26.60 29.13 -8.72
CA SER A 6 -26.89 28.01 -7.83
C SER A 6 -27.93 28.53 -6.84
N PRO A 7 -29.16 27.98 -6.80
CA PRO A 7 -30.18 28.50 -5.92
C PRO A 7 -29.59 28.49 -4.52
N SER A 8 -29.76 29.61 -3.82
CA SER A 8 -29.61 29.69 -2.38
C SER A 8 -30.48 28.59 -1.74
N ASN A 9 -29.97 27.36 -1.65
CA ASN A 9 -30.53 26.26 -0.87
C ASN A 9 -30.21 26.51 0.62
N ASN A 10 -30.36 27.76 1.05
CA ASN A 10 -30.18 28.18 2.42
C ASN A 10 -31.33 27.57 3.22
N ASN A 11 -31.02 26.48 3.94
CA ASN A 11 -31.93 25.68 4.77
C ASN A 11 -32.81 24.64 4.04
N ALA A 12 -32.49 24.23 2.81
CA ALA A 12 -33.13 23.06 2.23
C ALA A 12 -32.82 21.82 3.10
N LYS A 13 -33.86 21.10 3.53
CA LYS A 13 -33.70 19.80 4.17
C LYS A 13 -33.38 18.78 3.09
N ILE A 14 -32.21 18.18 3.18
CA ILE A 14 -31.74 17.18 2.23
C ILE A 14 -31.27 15.93 2.97
N LYS A 15 -31.40 14.79 2.32
CA LYS A 15 -30.83 13.55 2.85
C LYS A 15 -29.32 13.54 2.68
N VAL A 16 -28.62 12.83 3.57
CA VAL A 16 -27.17 12.63 3.48
C VAL A 16 -26.74 12.11 2.09
N GLU A 17 -27.50 11.21 1.48
CA GLU A 17 -27.22 10.65 0.16
C GLU A 17 -27.24 11.72 -0.96
N GLU A 18 -28.25 12.59 -0.93
CA GLU A 18 -28.40 13.69 -1.91
C GLU A 18 -27.24 14.68 -1.81
N LEU A 19 -26.69 14.87 -0.61
CA LEU A 19 -25.51 15.72 -0.41
C LEU A 19 -24.29 15.17 -1.14
N VAL A 20 -24.02 13.85 -1.08
CA VAL A 20 -22.86 13.24 -1.79
C VAL A 20 -22.92 13.57 -3.28
N ASN A 21 -24.06 13.30 -3.90
CA ASN A 21 -24.26 13.53 -5.33
C ASN A 21 -24.11 15.02 -5.68
N THR A 22 -24.63 15.91 -4.82
CA THR A 22 -24.48 17.36 -4.99
C THR A 22 -23.00 17.77 -4.96
N LEU A 23 -22.22 17.27 -4.00
CA LEU A 23 -20.80 17.60 -3.87
C LEU A 23 -19.97 17.04 -5.04
N ILE A 24 -20.28 15.82 -5.52
CA ILE A 24 -19.63 15.25 -6.71
C ILE A 24 -19.92 16.09 -7.95
N ASN A 25 -21.17 16.50 -8.15
CA ASN A 25 -21.56 17.35 -9.27
C ASN A 25 -20.87 18.71 -9.22
N VAL A 26 -20.86 19.37 -8.05
CA VAL A 26 -20.15 20.63 -7.84
C VAL A 26 -18.65 20.50 -8.13
N LYS A 27 -18.03 19.41 -7.64
CA LYS A 27 -16.62 19.12 -7.93
C LYS A 27 -16.36 19.00 -9.42
N ASN A 28 -17.15 18.21 -10.13
CA ASN A 28 -16.99 17.99 -11.57
C ASN A 28 -17.23 19.26 -12.39
N GLU A 29 -18.25 20.05 -12.03
CA GLU A 29 -18.52 21.35 -12.67
C GLU A 29 -17.37 22.34 -12.51
N ILE A 30 -16.76 22.40 -11.32
CA ILE A 30 -15.60 23.26 -11.07
C ILE A 30 -14.40 22.79 -11.89
N LEU A 31 -14.12 21.48 -11.89
CA LEU A 31 -12.99 20.91 -12.63
C LEU A 31 -13.14 21.16 -14.15
N ASN A 32 -14.34 20.94 -14.70
CA ASN A 32 -14.62 21.09 -16.13
C ASN A 32 -14.60 22.55 -16.61
N ASN A 33 -14.84 23.50 -15.72
CA ASN A 33 -14.93 24.92 -16.06
C ASN A 33 -13.82 25.77 -15.43
N TRP A 34 -12.75 25.16 -14.90
CA TRP A 34 -11.77 25.84 -14.07
C TRP A 34 -11.13 27.05 -14.74
N ASP A 35 -10.75 26.96 -16.01
CA ASP A 35 -10.12 28.08 -16.73
C ASP A 35 -11.01 29.32 -16.84
N LYS A 36 -12.34 29.14 -16.81
CA LYS A 36 -13.30 30.25 -16.77
C LYS A 36 -13.48 30.77 -15.34
N ILE A 37 -13.50 29.87 -14.36
CA ILE A 37 -13.74 30.21 -12.95
C ILE A 37 -12.54 30.97 -12.36
N LYS A 38 -11.30 30.54 -12.63
CA LYS A 38 -10.08 31.10 -12.02
C LYS A 38 -9.83 32.58 -12.33
N ASN A 39 -10.48 33.10 -13.38
CA ASN A 39 -10.38 34.49 -13.82
C ASN A 39 -11.56 35.36 -13.34
N ASP A 40 -12.46 34.84 -12.50
CA ASP A 40 -13.55 35.60 -11.90
C ASP A 40 -13.04 36.43 -10.71
N ASP A 41 -13.50 37.67 -10.60
CA ASP A 41 -13.13 38.62 -9.52
C ASP A 41 -13.44 38.09 -8.11
N ASN A 42 -14.31 37.07 -7.99
CA ASN A 42 -14.67 36.45 -6.71
C ASN A 42 -13.73 35.32 -6.27
N VAL A 43 -12.62 35.10 -6.98
CA VAL A 43 -11.62 34.08 -6.63
C VAL A 43 -10.45 34.72 -5.90
N ASN A 44 -10.35 34.43 -4.61
CA ASN A 44 -9.20 34.85 -3.82
C ASN A 44 -8.09 33.80 -3.92
N THR A 45 -6.87 34.20 -4.27
CA THR A 45 -5.73 33.29 -4.40
C THR A 45 -4.75 33.46 -3.26
N ARG A 46 -4.23 32.35 -2.73
CA ARG A 46 -3.13 32.33 -1.75
C ARG A 46 -2.19 31.18 -2.02
N ASP A 47 -0.90 31.40 -1.88
CA ASP A 47 0.08 30.32 -1.91
C ASP A 47 0.04 29.48 -0.61
N SER A 48 0.01 28.17 -0.76
CA SER A 48 0.16 27.23 0.36
C SER A 48 1.62 27.11 0.77
N ALA A 49 1.85 26.65 2.02
CA ALA A 49 3.20 26.34 2.52
C ALA A 49 3.94 25.27 1.69
N LEU A 50 3.22 24.50 0.88
CA LEU A 50 3.75 23.47 -0.02
C LEU A 50 3.94 23.98 -1.46
N GLY A 51 3.80 25.29 -1.70
CA GLY A 51 3.99 25.91 -3.01
C GLY A 51 2.87 25.65 -4.02
N SER A 52 1.74 25.08 -3.59
CA SER A 52 0.52 24.97 -4.40
C SER A 52 -0.31 26.25 -4.30
N LYS A 53 -0.94 26.70 -5.39
CA LYS A 53 -1.86 27.84 -5.39
C LYS A 53 -3.23 27.39 -4.89
N MET A 54 -3.72 28.03 -3.83
CA MET A 54 -5.04 27.77 -3.25
C MET A 54 -5.98 28.89 -3.64
N HIS A 55 -7.10 28.54 -4.28
CA HIS A 55 -8.11 29.44 -4.78
C HIS A 55 -9.40 29.26 -3.96
N TYR A 56 -9.88 30.34 -3.35
CA TYR A 56 -11.08 30.35 -2.54
C TYR A 56 -12.23 30.99 -3.31
N LEU A 57 -13.32 30.25 -3.49
CA LEU A 57 -14.51 30.73 -4.19
C LEU A 57 -15.38 31.54 -3.22
N SER A 58 -15.02 32.81 -3.00
CA SER A 58 -15.61 33.65 -1.94
C SER A 58 -17.12 33.88 -2.06
N GLY A 59 -17.68 33.79 -3.27
CA GLY A 59 -19.11 33.89 -3.55
C GLY A 59 -19.88 32.56 -3.52
N PHE A 60 -19.22 31.43 -3.25
CA PHE A 60 -19.85 30.11 -3.28
C PHE A 60 -19.80 29.40 -1.92
N SER A 61 -20.98 29.18 -1.36
CA SER A 61 -21.16 28.36 -0.16
C SER A 61 -22.46 27.56 -0.21
N LEU A 62 -22.46 26.39 0.42
CA LEU A 62 -23.66 25.55 0.58
C LEU A 62 -23.98 25.43 2.08
N HIS A 63 -25.25 25.62 2.43
CA HIS A 63 -25.71 25.58 3.82
C HIS A 63 -26.91 24.64 4.04
N PRO A 64 -26.82 23.36 3.61
CA PRO A 64 -27.92 22.41 3.76
C PRO A 64 -28.21 22.06 5.22
N PHE A 65 -29.48 21.73 5.49
CA PHE A 65 -29.85 21.01 6.70
C PHE A 65 -29.90 19.51 6.35
N VAL A 66 -28.93 18.75 6.86
CA VAL A 66 -28.70 17.38 6.46
C VAL A 66 -29.35 16.43 7.46
N THR A 67 -30.24 15.56 6.98
CA THR A 67 -30.96 14.57 7.79
C THR A 67 -30.49 13.15 7.52
N LEU A 68 -30.62 12.29 8.52
CA LEU A 68 -30.16 10.91 8.48
C LEU A 68 -31.33 9.93 8.62
N ASP A 69 -31.38 8.94 7.73
CA ASP A 69 -32.40 7.89 7.74
C ASP A 69 -31.90 6.58 8.40
N VAL A 70 -30.58 6.45 8.63
CA VAL A 70 -29.94 5.22 9.10
C VAL A 70 -29.13 5.49 10.37
N LYS A 71 -29.45 4.83 11.48
CA LYS A 71 -28.66 4.94 12.72
C LYS A 71 -27.47 3.97 12.71
N VAL A 72 -26.36 4.41 13.29
CA VAL A 72 -25.13 3.60 13.46
C VAL A 72 -24.81 3.43 14.94
N ASP A 73 -24.85 2.19 15.44
CA ASP A 73 -24.64 1.87 16.86
C ASP A 73 -23.20 2.19 17.34
N ASN A 74 -22.21 2.02 16.46
CA ASN A 74 -20.79 2.24 16.78
C ASN A 74 -20.30 3.67 16.49
N ALA A 75 -21.22 4.63 16.38
CA ALA A 75 -20.93 5.98 15.94
C ALA A 75 -19.90 6.72 16.81
N GLU A 76 -19.90 6.49 18.13
CA GLU A 76 -18.91 7.07 19.04
C GLU A 76 -17.48 6.64 18.69
N SER A 77 -17.26 5.34 18.56
CA SER A 77 -15.96 4.75 18.26
C SER A 77 -15.46 5.20 16.89
N ILE A 78 -16.35 5.26 15.90
CA ILE A 78 -16.04 5.71 14.53
C ILE A 78 -15.66 7.20 14.54
N LEU A 79 -16.38 8.04 15.29
CA LEU A 79 -16.02 9.45 15.47
C LEU A 79 -14.66 9.62 16.12
N ALA A 80 -14.28 8.79 17.10
CA ALA A 80 -12.94 8.84 17.69
C ALA A 80 -11.85 8.65 16.61
N GLY A 81 -12.02 7.67 15.71
CA GLY A 81 -11.11 7.43 14.59
C GLY A 81 -11.07 8.57 13.57
N LEU A 82 -12.24 9.13 13.23
CA LEU A 82 -12.33 10.31 12.34
C LEU A 82 -11.69 11.55 12.95
N PHE A 83 -11.82 11.76 14.26
CA PHE A 83 -11.21 12.88 14.97
C PHE A 83 -9.71 12.71 15.18
N ILE A 84 -9.15 11.50 15.10
CA ILE A 84 -7.69 11.32 15.04
C ILE A 84 -7.16 11.78 13.67
N SER A 85 -7.88 11.44 12.60
CA SER A 85 -7.48 11.62 11.20
C SER A 85 -7.80 13.01 10.66
N ASP A 86 -9.01 13.21 10.11
CA ASP A 86 -9.35 14.39 9.28
C ASP A 86 -10.31 15.37 9.93
N ALA A 87 -11.11 14.90 10.88
CA ALA A 87 -12.07 15.76 11.56
C ALA A 87 -11.44 16.43 12.79
N SER A 88 -11.88 17.65 13.09
CA SER A 88 -11.42 18.42 14.25
C SER A 88 -12.60 19.09 14.94
N PRO A 89 -12.92 18.70 16.19
CA PRO A 89 -13.88 19.41 17.01
C PRO A 89 -13.21 20.64 17.64
N VAL A 90 -13.86 21.80 17.54
CA VAL A 90 -13.33 23.10 18.01
C VAL A 90 -14.36 23.79 18.89
N LYS A 91 -13.88 24.44 19.96
CA LYS A 91 -14.67 25.33 20.80
C LYS A 91 -14.23 26.78 20.55
N TYR A 92 -15.15 27.62 20.11
CA TYR A 92 -14.93 29.06 19.98
C TYR A 92 -15.13 29.79 21.31
N ASN A 93 -14.54 30.99 21.41
CA ASN A 93 -14.61 31.84 22.61
C ASN A 93 -16.05 32.21 23.00
N ASN A 94 -16.96 32.29 22.01
CA ASN A 94 -18.40 32.52 22.24
C ASN A 94 -19.16 31.27 22.73
N GLY A 95 -18.46 30.18 23.09
CA GLY A 95 -19.05 28.93 23.56
C GLY A 95 -19.59 28.02 22.45
N THR A 96 -19.51 28.43 21.18
CA THR A 96 -19.95 27.60 20.05
C THR A 96 -18.99 26.43 19.87
N ARG A 97 -19.55 25.21 19.82
CA ARG A 97 -18.80 24.00 19.44
C ARG A 97 -19.08 23.72 17.97
N VAL A 98 -18.03 23.49 17.19
CA VAL A 98 -18.15 23.10 15.78
C VAL A 98 -17.33 21.84 15.52
N VAL A 99 -17.77 21.05 14.56
CA VAL A 99 -16.94 20.01 13.94
C VAL A 99 -16.51 20.50 12.57
N THR A 100 -15.22 20.42 12.29
CA THR A 100 -14.65 20.81 11.00
C THR A 100 -14.01 19.62 10.31
N LEU A 101 -14.15 19.56 8.99
CA LEU A 101 -13.49 18.58 8.13
C LEU A 101 -13.13 19.28 6.82
N ASN A 102 -11.92 19.04 6.33
CA ASN A 102 -11.50 19.52 5.02
C ASN A 102 -11.08 18.32 4.17
N SER A 103 -11.83 18.01 3.12
CA SER A 103 -11.61 16.80 2.32
C SER A 103 -11.93 17.04 0.84
N PRO A 104 -11.13 16.49 -0.10
CA PRO A 104 -11.48 16.42 -1.52
C PRO A 104 -12.39 15.23 -1.86
N ASP A 105 -12.69 14.36 -0.89
CA ASP A 105 -13.55 13.18 -0.99
C ASP A 105 -14.91 13.45 -0.31
N PRO A 106 -16.00 13.62 -1.11
CA PRO A 106 -17.36 13.80 -0.59
C PRO A 106 -17.86 12.67 0.31
N HIS A 107 -17.42 11.44 0.09
CA HIS A 107 -17.86 10.28 0.88
C HIS A 107 -17.31 10.33 2.31
N LEU A 108 -16.12 10.91 2.52
CA LEU A 108 -15.56 11.12 3.86
C LEU A 108 -16.40 12.12 4.66
N ALA A 109 -16.86 13.20 4.02
CA ALA A 109 -17.73 14.17 4.68
C ALA A 109 -19.06 13.55 5.12
N VAL A 110 -19.64 12.72 4.26
CA VAL A 110 -20.87 12.02 4.58
C VAL A 110 -20.67 10.94 5.63
N THR A 111 -19.54 10.23 5.64
CA THR A 111 -19.16 9.32 6.73
C THR A 111 -19.19 10.01 8.08
N LEU A 112 -18.60 11.21 8.14
CA LEU A 112 -18.63 12.04 9.34
C LEU A 112 -20.05 12.44 9.72
N LEU A 113 -20.86 12.91 8.78
CA LEU A 113 -22.24 13.33 9.04
C LEU A 113 -23.12 12.18 9.56
N ILE A 114 -23.06 10.99 8.95
CA ILE A 114 -23.79 9.79 9.41
C ILE A 114 -23.42 9.46 10.85
N SER A 115 -22.12 9.39 11.14
CA SER A 115 -21.61 9.06 12.48
C SER A 115 -21.99 10.14 13.48
N LEU A 116 -21.86 11.42 13.11
CA LEU A 116 -22.14 12.55 13.97
C LEU A 116 -23.63 12.64 14.32
N ILE A 117 -24.51 12.59 13.32
CA ILE A 117 -25.96 12.66 13.53
C ILE A 117 -26.43 11.46 14.38
N SER A 118 -25.95 10.24 14.08
CA SER A 118 -26.24 9.04 14.87
C SER A 118 -25.83 9.19 16.33
N TYR A 119 -24.58 9.58 16.58
CA TYR A 119 -24.03 9.72 17.94
C TYR A 119 -24.74 10.83 18.74
N LEU A 120 -25.03 11.96 18.10
CA LEU A 120 -25.76 13.05 18.73
C LEU A 120 -27.22 12.65 19.01
N ASN A 121 -27.77 11.69 18.25
CA ASN A 121 -29.18 11.29 18.28
C ASN A 121 -30.10 12.49 18.03
N VAL A 122 -29.86 13.16 16.90
CA VAL A 122 -30.64 14.31 16.41
C VAL A 122 -31.17 13.99 15.01
N ASP A 123 -32.21 14.69 14.58
CA ASP A 123 -32.84 14.45 13.27
C ASP A 123 -31.99 14.96 12.09
N GLY A 124 -31.07 15.88 12.37
CA GLY A 124 -30.16 16.42 11.38
C GLY A 124 -29.26 17.51 11.93
N VAL A 125 -28.31 17.96 11.10
CA VAL A 125 -27.39 19.04 11.42
C VAL A 125 -27.28 20.01 10.25
N LYS A 126 -27.00 21.27 10.55
CA LYS A 126 -26.67 22.25 9.52
C LYS A 126 -25.19 22.14 9.18
N ASP A 127 -24.88 21.94 7.91
CA ASP A 127 -23.50 21.87 7.42
C ASP A 127 -23.18 23.11 6.60
N TYR A 128 -22.10 23.80 6.94
CA TYR A 128 -21.62 24.98 6.21
C TYR A 128 -20.41 24.57 5.38
N ILE A 129 -20.62 24.48 4.07
CA ILE A 129 -19.67 23.92 3.13
C ILE A 129 -19.08 25.04 2.28
N TYR A 130 -17.76 25.15 2.31
CA TYR A 130 -16.99 26.12 1.53
C TYR A 130 -16.06 25.39 0.57
N VAL A 131 -15.88 25.93 -0.63
CA VAL A 131 -15.06 25.29 -1.67
C VAL A 131 -13.71 25.98 -1.79
N THR A 132 -12.66 25.18 -1.81
CA THR A 132 -11.30 25.61 -2.11
C THR A 132 -10.74 24.78 -3.25
N VAL A 133 -10.11 25.40 -4.24
CA VAL A 133 -9.46 24.71 -5.36
C VAL A 133 -7.96 24.82 -5.21
N SER A 134 -7.24 23.70 -5.29
CA SER A 134 -5.79 23.65 -5.22
C SER A 134 -5.22 23.35 -6.60
N GLU A 135 -4.27 24.17 -7.03
CA GLU A 135 -3.54 24.02 -8.28
C GLU A 135 -2.05 23.81 -7.96
N GLY A 136 -1.53 22.62 -8.28
CA GLY A 136 -0.14 22.25 -8.00
C GLY A 136 0.42 21.28 -9.03
N LYS A 137 1.64 20.78 -8.77
CA LYS A 137 2.34 19.84 -9.69
C LYS A 137 1.56 18.55 -9.99
N ALA A 138 0.68 18.14 -9.07
CA ALA A 138 -0.15 16.95 -9.20
C ALA A 138 -1.48 17.20 -9.96
N GLY A 139 -1.70 18.43 -10.44
CA GLY A 139 -2.94 18.83 -11.13
C GLY A 139 -3.89 19.64 -10.25
N LEU A 140 -5.12 19.79 -10.73
CA LEU A 140 -6.20 20.53 -10.10
C LEU A 140 -6.97 19.65 -9.13
N ASN A 141 -7.28 20.17 -7.94
CA ASN A 141 -8.09 19.46 -6.94
C ASN A 141 -9.12 20.38 -6.30
N VAL A 142 -10.31 19.86 -6.02
CA VAL A 142 -11.39 20.60 -5.34
C VAL A 142 -11.55 20.03 -3.94
N LEU A 143 -11.47 20.89 -2.93
CA LEU A 143 -11.62 20.57 -1.52
C LEU A 143 -12.88 21.22 -0.95
N PHE A 144 -13.60 20.45 -0.15
CA PHE A 144 -14.76 20.90 0.60
C PHE A 144 -14.39 21.05 2.07
N LYS A 145 -14.56 22.27 2.59
CA LYS A 145 -14.43 22.57 4.01
C LYS A 145 -15.83 22.57 4.63
N HIS A 146 -16.11 21.54 5.41
CA HIS A 146 -17.32 21.38 6.20
C HIS A 146 -17.14 22.04 7.57
N VAL A 147 -18.14 22.81 8.01
CA VAL A 147 -18.21 23.41 9.33
C VAL A 147 -19.60 23.15 9.89
N ILE A 148 -19.69 22.26 10.87
CA ILE A 148 -20.95 21.75 11.42
C ILE A 148 -21.13 22.28 12.84
N PRO A 149 -22.04 23.25 13.09
CA PRO A 149 -22.29 23.75 14.43
C PRO A 149 -23.07 22.76 15.29
N ILE A 150 -22.63 22.58 16.53
CA ILE A 150 -23.27 21.72 17.51
C ILE A 150 -24.06 22.60 18.48
N MET A 151 -25.38 22.45 18.47
CA MET A 151 -26.31 23.31 19.20
C MET A 151 -26.98 22.59 20.38
N GLY A 152 -27.44 23.37 21.36
CA GLY A 152 -28.26 22.89 22.47
C GLY A 152 -27.59 21.81 23.34
N ARG A 153 -28.41 20.86 23.80
CA ARG A 153 -28.00 19.77 24.71
C ARG A 153 -26.97 18.82 24.10
N SER A 154 -26.84 18.80 22.77
CA SER A 154 -25.86 17.97 22.05
C SER A 154 -24.42 18.45 22.21
N ARG A 155 -24.21 19.68 22.68
CA ARG A 155 -22.88 20.25 22.90
C ARG A 155 -22.04 19.35 23.79
N ASP A 156 -22.57 18.87 24.91
CA ASP A 156 -21.79 18.17 25.93
C ASP A 156 -21.34 16.78 25.47
N LYS A 157 -22.10 16.16 24.56
CA LYS A 157 -21.69 14.89 23.93
C LYS A 157 -20.39 15.00 23.14
N ILE A 158 -20.06 16.16 22.57
CA ILE A 158 -18.84 16.37 21.78
C ILE A 158 -17.64 16.79 22.64
N GLU A 159 -17.88 17.21 23.88
CA GLU A 159 -16.81 17.72 24.75
C GLU A 159 -15.71 16.69 25.00
N LYS A 160 -16.05 15.39 25.06
CA LYS A 160 -15.05 14.31 25.23
C LYS A 160 -14.08 14.18 24.06
N PHE A 161 -14.48 14.60 22.86
CA PHE A 161 -13.61 14.58 21.68
C PHE A 161 -12.74 15.85 21.56
N ILE A 162 -13.09 16.93 22.26
CA ILE A 162 -12.29 18.16 22.29
C ILE A 162 -11.12 17.95 23.26
N VAL A 163 -9.91 17.84 22.71
CA VAL A 163 -8.67 17.74 23.47
C VAL A 163 -8.07 19.13 23.64
N SER A 164 -8.16 19.68 24.85
CA SER A 164 -7.53 20.96 25.21
C SER A 164 -6.14 20.74 25.82
N LYS A 165 -5.35 21.81 25.95
CA LYS A 165 -4.04 21.76 26.58
C LYS A 165 -4.14 21.29 28.04
N GLU A 166 -5.19 21.67 28.76
CA GLU A 166 -5.45 21.26 30.14
C GLU A 166 -5.78 19.76 30.23
N LYS A 167 -6.63 19.25 29.33
CA LYS A 167 -6.94 17.82 29.23
C LYS A 167 -5.70 17.00 28.86
N ALA A 168 -4.87 17.51 27.96
CA ALA A 168 -3.61 16.88 27.62
C ALA A 168 -2.61 16.91 28.80
N LYS A 169 -2.60 17.97 29.62
CA LYS A 169 -1.77 18.05 30.83
C LYS A 169 -2.16 16.98 31.85
N ALA A 170 -3.45 16.66 31.97
CA ALA A 170 -3.91 15.57 32.85
C ALA A 170 -3.34 14.19 32.48
N LEU A 171 -2.90 13.98 31.23
CA LEU A 171 -2.25 12.74 30.82
C LEU A 171 -0.90 12.52 31.52
N LEU A 172 -0.20 13.58 31.91
CA LEU A 172 1.10 13.48 32.61
C LEU A 172 1.01 12.78 33.97
N SER A 173 -0.18 12.77 34.57
CA SER A 173 -0.43 12.14 35.87
C SER A 173 -1.23 10.83 35.74
N SER A 174 -1.51 10.37 34.53
CA SER A 174 -2.27 9.15 34.30
C SER A 174 -1.38 7.91 34.47
N PRO A 175 -1.76 6.92 35.30
CA PRO A 175 -0.99 5.68 35.43
C PRO A 175 -1.04 4.80 34.17
N LYS A 176 -1.93 5.12 33.22
CA LYS A 176 -2.03 4.44 31.91
C LYS A 176 -1.02 4.97 30.89
N VAL A 177 -0.30 6.05 31.21
CA VAL A 177 0.72 6.64 30.35
C VAL A 177 2.09 6.11 30.79
N PRO A 178 2.84 5.41 29.92
CA PRO A 178 4.17 4.92 30.27
C PRO A 178 5.17 6.06 30.50
N ASP A 179 6.11 5.86 31.43
CA ASP A 179 7.13 6.86 31.80
C ASP A 179 7.93 7.39 30.60
N TYR A 180 8.21 6.53 29.61
CA TYR A 180 8.95 6.91 28.41
C TYR A 180 8.20 7.94 27.53
N LEU A 181 6.87 8.02 27.64
CA LEU A 181 6.03 8.93 26.86
C LEU A 181 5.89 10.30 27.54
N VAL A 182 6.12 10.38 28.85
CA VAL A 182 5.98 11.60 29.66
C VAL A 182 6.86 12.75 29.16
N PRO A 183 8.16 12.56 28.81
CA PRO A 183 8.98 13.62 28.25
C PRO A 183 8.41 14.18 26.93
N TRP A 184 7.91 13.30 26.05
CA TRP A 184 7.30 13.73 24.79
C TRP A 184 5.99 14.51 25.03
N LEU A 185 5.15 14.08 25.99
CA LEU A 185 3.95 14.82 26.34
C LEU A 185 4.27 16.21 26.90
N LYS A 186 5.31 16.35 27.72
CA LYS A 186 5.78 17.66 28.21
C LYS A 186 6.20 18.56 27.04
N ASP A 187 6.96 18.02 26.09
CA ASP A 187 7.37 18.76 24.88
C ASP A 187 6.17 19.17 24.01
N ALA A 188 5.24 18.24 23.77
CA ALA A 188 4.00 18.50 23.03
C ALA A 188 3.15 19.60 23.70
N LEU A 189 3.10 19.65 25.03
CA LEU A 189 2.38 20.69 25.77
C LEU A 189 3.08 22.06 25.70
N ASN A 190 4.40 22.08 25.72
CA ASN A 190 5.18 23.30 25.51
C ASN A 190 5.01 23.84 24.10
N ASN A 191 4.86 22.94 23.12
CA ASN A 191 4.70 23.25 21.69
C ASN A 191 3.27 23.00 21.16
N TRP A 192 2.24 23.24 21.98
CA TRP A 192 0.85 22.88 21.69
C TRP A 192 0.29 23.40 20.35
N ASP A 193 0.76 24.57 19.91
CA ASP A 193 0.31 25.19 18.67
C ASP A 193 0.90 24.55 17.42
N ASN A 194 1.90 23.69 17.58
CA ASN A 194 2.46 22.91 16.48
C ASN A 194 1.53 21.73 16.12
N VAL A 195 0.99 21.77 14.90
CA VAL A 195 0.06 20.76 14.35
C VAL A 195 0.64 19.35 14.40
N ARG A 196 1.97 19.20 14.34
CA ARG A 196 2.67 17.91 14.42
C ARG A 196 2.30 17.08 15.65
N PHE A 197 2.08 17.73 16.80
CA PHE A 197 1.78 17.02 18.04
C PHE A 197 0.31 16.69 18.21
N ARG A 198 -0.61 17.45 17.58
CA ARG A 198 -2.05 17.37 17.85
C ARG A 198 -2.64 16.00 17.54
N LYS A 199 -2.27 15.38 16.41
CA LYS A 199 -2.72 14.01 16.06
C LYS A 199 -2.25 12.98 17.08
N GLY A 200 -0.97 13.02 17.45
CA GLY A 200 -0.39 12.13 18.47
C GLY A 200 -1.07 12.28 19.83
N VAL A 201 -1.26 13.52 20.30
CA VAL A 201 -1.94 13.77 21.58
C VAL A 201 -3.39 13.29 21.54
N ARG A 202 -4.13 13.51 20.44
CA ARG A 202 -5.50 12.98 20.29
C ARG A 202 -5.53 11.46 20.41
N PHE A 203 -4.61 10.76 19.75
CA PHE A 203 -4.49 9.31 19.88
C PHE A 203 -4.27 8.89 21.33
N VAL A 204 -3.25 9.45 22.01
CA VAL A 204 -2.95 9.10 23.42
C VAL A 204 -4.15 9.39 24.31
N TYR A 205 -4.78 10.56 24.15
CA TYR A 205 -5.94 10.96 24.94
C TYR A 205 -7.12 10.00 24.74
N TYR A 206 -7.50 9.69 23.51
CA TYR A 206 -8.62 8.78 23.24
C TYR A 206 -8.32 7.33 23.67
N ALA A 207 -7.09 6.86 23.51
CA ALA A 207 -6.66 5.54 23.99
C ALA A 207 -6.76 5.42 25.52
N VAL A 208 -6.19 6.36 26.26
CA VAL A 208 -6.19 6.37 27.74
C VAL A 208 -7.60 6.44 28.32
N ASN A 209 -8.49 7.19 27.66
CA ASN A 209 -9.88 7.38 28.07
C ASN A 209 -10.85 6.33 27.50
N GLY A 210 -10.36 5.30 26.80
CA GLY A 210 -11.19 4.19 26.31
C GLY A 210 -12.12 4.52 25.14
N LEU A 211 -11.85 5.60 24.41
CA LEU A 211 -12.62 6.00 23.22
C LEU A 211 -12.14 5.29 21.95
N ILE A 212 -10.90 4.79 21.93
CA ILE A 212 -10.37 3.97 20.82
C ILE A 212 -10.65 2.50 21.12
N VAL A 213 -11.40 1.87 20.24
CA VAL A 213 -11.68 0.42 20.20
C VAL A 213 -11.48 -0.11 18.78
N ARG A 214 -11.76 -1.39 18.53
CA ARG A 214 -11.55 -2.02 17.22
C ARG A 214 -12.34 -1.31 16.11
N GLU A 215 -13.55 -0.88 16.42
CA GLU A 215 -14.44 -0.13 15.52
C GLU A 215 -13.89 1.24 15.15
N SER A 216 -13.08 1.86 16.02
CA SER A 216 -12.43 3.14 15.72
C SER A 216 -11.46 3.03 14.55
N LEU A 217 -10.94 1.84 14.26
CA LEU A 217 -10.06 1.65 13.10
C LEU A 217 -10.79 1.84 11.79
N PHE A 218 -12.10 1.56 11.71
CA PHE A 218 -12.88 1.89 10.52
C PHE A 218 -12.91 3.40 10.29
N GLY A 219 -13.26 4.20 11.30
CA GLY A 219 -13.28 5.66 11.18
C GLY A 219 -11.91 6.25 10.85
N TRP A 220 -10.85 5.70 11.44
CA TRP A 220 -9.48 6.12 11.13
C TRP A 220 -9.07 5.71 9.70
N PHE A 221 -9.42 4.50 9.25
CA PHE A 221 -9.16 3.99 7.90
C PHE A 221 -9.87 4.83 6.84
N VAL A 222 -11.10 5.23 7.12
CA VAL A 222 -11.90 6.13 6.28
C VAL A 222 -11.37 7.56 6.32
N GLY A 223 -10.47 7.93 7.22
CA GLY A 223 -9.83 9.24 7.23
C GLY A 223 -8.48 9.32 6.51
N ASP A 224 -7.42 8.78 7.11
CA ASP A 224 -6.00 9.00 6.76
C ASP A 224 -5.47 8.14 5.57
N GLY A 225 -6.23 8.06 4.48
CA GLY A 225 -5.88 7.50 3.16
C GLY A 225 -4.95 6.29 3.16
N VAL A 226 -5.51 5.08 3.11
CA VAL A 226 -4.72 3.86 3.02
C VAL A 226 -4.24 3.57 1.59
N LEU A 227 -2.94 3.37 1.42
CA LEU A 227 -2.36 2.81 0.20
C LEU A 227 -2.38 1.27 0.27
N GLY A 228 -3.37 0.67 -0.39
CA GLY A 228 -3.38 -0.77 -0.65
C GLY A 228 -2.22 -1.16 -1.56
N HIS A 229 -1.18 -1.81 -1.02
CA HIS A 229 -0.01 -2.22 -1.81
C HIS A 229 -0.19 -3.57 -2.52
N VAL A 230 -1.16 -3.64 -3.44
CA VAL A 230 -1.47 -4.89 -4.17
C VAL A 230 -0.31 -5.36 -5.08
N SER A 231 0.50 -4.43 -5.59
CA SER A 231 1.59 -4.71 -6.55
C SER A 231 2.77 -5.50 -5.96
N ARG A 232 2.79 -5.76 -4.64
CA ARG A 232 3.83 -6.54 -3.95
C ARG A 232 3.45 -7.98 -3.65
N GLY A 233 2.27 -8.44 -4.10
CA GLY A 233 1.77 -9.79 -3.82
C GLY A 233 1.28 -9.95 -2.38
N SER A 234 1.05 -8.85 -1.66
CA SER A 234 0.45 -8.83 -0.32
C SER A 234 -0.65 -7.78 -0.27
N PHE A 235 -1.64 -8.00 0.59
CA PHE A 235 -2.70 -7.04 0.85
C PHE A 235 -2.36 -6.29 2.15
N ASP A 236 -1.84 -5.07 2.02
CA ASP A 236 -1.35 -4.26 3.14
C ASP A 236 -2.21 -3.02 3.32
N ILE A 237 -2.62 -2.76 4.57
CA ILE A 237 -3.22 -1.49 4.98
C ILE A 237 -2.12 -0.64 5.63
N GLY A 238 -1.79 0.51 5.04
CA GLY A 238 -1.00 1.56 5.69
C GLY A 238 -1.85 2.72 6.17
N PHE A 239 -1.53 3.28 7.33
CA PHE A 239 -2.09 4.55 7.79
C PHE A 239 -1.04 5.64 7.52
N SER A 240 -1.43 6.71 6.83
CA SER A 240 -0.54 7.85 6.61
C SER A 240 -0.42 8.67 7.90
N PHE A 241 0.39 8.18 8.84
CA PHE A 241 0.52 8.74 10.18
C PHE A 241 1.98 9.10 10.47
N VAL A 242 2.31 10.40 10.37
CA VAL A 242 3.62 10.91 10.78
C VAL A 242 3.63 11.12 12.29
N VAL A 243 4.40 10.30 13.01
CA VAL A 243 4.53 10.39 14.47
C VAL A 243 5.95 10.31 14.96
N ASP A 244 6.18 10.92 16.12
CA ASP A 244 7.43 10.77 16.85
C ASP A 244 7.57 9.36 17.44
N GLY A 245 8.83 8.92 17.58
CA GLY A 245 9.16 7.57 18.06
C GLY A 245 8.45 7.15 19.36
N PRO A 246 8.39 7.99 20.41
CA PRO A 246 7.70 7.64 21.65
C PRO A 246 6.20 7.39 21.46
N VAL A 247 5.53 8.21 20.65
CA VAL A 247 4.10 8.03 20.33
C VAL A 247 3.89 6.78 19.49
N ARG A 248 4.73 6.57 18.48
CA ARG A 248 4.68 5.35 17.65
C ARG A 248 4.77 4.10 18.52
N ARG A 249 5.73 4.08 19.46
CA ARG A 249 5.88 2.97 20.41
C ARG A 249 4.63 2.76 21.25
N PHE A 250 4.06 3.83 21.80
CA PHE A 250 2.82 3.76 22.57
C PHE A 250 1.65 3.23 21.73
N MET A 251 1.52 3.68 20.47
CA MET A 251 0.50 3.19 19.55
C MET A 251 0.70 1.69 19.24
N ASP A 252 1.93 1.27 18.98
CA ASP A 252 2.28 -0.14 18.75
C ASP A 252 1.85 -1.00 19.94
N GLU A 253 2.22 -0.59 21.16
CA GLU A 253 1.87 -1.30 22.40
C GLU A 253 0.35 -1.34 22.63
N PHE A 254 -0.34 -0.20 22.49
CA PHE A 254 -1.80 -0.10 22.66
C PHE A 254 -2.56 -0.96 21.65
N LEU A 255 -2.24 -0.81 20.36
CA LEU A 255 -2.93 -1.54 19.30
C LEU A 255 -2.58 -3.03 19.33
N CYS A 256 -1.39 -3.41 19.80
CA CYS A 256 -1.09 -4.81 20.05
C CYS A 256 -1.82 -5.42 21.23
N GLY A 257 -2.06 -4.66 22.29
CA GLY A 257 -3.00 -5.07 23.32
C GLY A 257 -4.41 -5.29 22.74
N LEU A 258 -4.85 -4.40 21.86
CA LEU A 258 -6.19 -4.45 21.26
C LEU A 258 -6.42 -5.66 20.32
N TYR A 259 -5.39 -6.06 19.58
CA TYR A 259 -5.47 -7.13 18.56
C TYR A 259 -4.72 -8.41 18.93
N GLY A 260 -4.08 -8.46 20.11
CA GLY A 260 -3.33 -9.63 20.57
C GLY A 260 -2.11 -9.97 19.71
N CYS A 261 -1.30 -8.99 19.28
CA CYS A 261 -0.07 -9.31 18.55
C CYS A 261 1.04 -9.84 19.46
N SER A 262 1.86 -10.73 18.90
CA SER A 262 3.11 -11.24 19.50
C SER A 262 4.37 -10.41 19.13
N GLY A 263 4.21 -9.23 18.51
CA GLY A 263 5.27 -8.37 17.99
C GLY A 263 4.79 -6.93 17.82
N GLY A 264 5.45 -6.11 16.99
CA GLY A 264 4.99 -4.73 16.69
C GLY A 264 3.72 -4.70 15.82
N PHE A 265 2.84 -3.73 16.07
CA PHE A 265 1.60 -3.55 15.31
C PHE A 265 1.88 -3.02 13.90
N PHE A 266 2.77 -2.04 13.82
CA PHE A 266 3.23 -1.44 12.57
C PHE A 266 4.51 -2.10 12.04
N GLY A 267 4.59 -2.23 10.71
CA GLY A 267 5.76 -2.62 9.94
C GLY A 267 6.16 -1.51 8.98
N GLY A 268 7.44 -1.44 8.65
CA GLY A 268 7.99 -0.42 7.75
C GLY A 268 9.02 0.50 8.42
N SER A 269 9.69 1.27 7.56
CA SER A 269 10.86 2.13 7.80
C SER A 269 10.90 2.81 9.18
N SER A 270 12.09 2.81 9.78
CA SER A 270 12.46 3.55 11.00
C SER A 270 12.77 5.03 10.74
N GLY A 271 12.56 5.52 9.52
CA GLY A 271 12.79 6.93 9.17
C GLY A 271 11.75 7.86 9.81
N ARG A 272 12.22 8.94 10.45
CA ARG A 272 11.36 10.07 10.85
C ARG A 272 10.60 10.58 9.61
N GLY A 273 9.27 10.67 9.69
CA GLY A 273 8.43 11.18 8.59
C GLY A 273 8.05 10.15 7.53
N SER A 274 8.09 8.85 7.83
CA SER A 274 7.63 7.80 6.90
C SER A 274 6.21 7.33 7.20
N GLU A 275 5.49 6.86 6.17
CA GLU A 275 4.21 6.16 6.31
C GLU A 275 4.39 4.82 7.05
N HIS A 276 3.38 4.45 7.85
CA HIS A 276 3.42 3.23 8.67
C HIS A 276 2.39 2.22 8.18
N TYR A 277 2.82 0.97 8.00
CA TYR A 277 1.97 -0.13 7.55
C TYR A 277 1.56 -1.01 8.73
N VAL A 278 0.37 -1.60 8.74
CA VAL A 278 0.02 -2.67 9.70
C VAL A 278 0.81 -3.95 9.33
N VAL A 279 0.99 -4.94 10.21
CA VAL A 279 1.72 -6.23 9.93
C VAL A 279 0.79 -7.45 9.99
N CYS A 280 1.12 -8.58 9.35
CA CYS A 280 0.39 -9.85 9.53
C CYS A 280 0.80 -10.55 10.84
N PRO A 281 -0.12 -11.19 11.62
CA PRO A 281 -1.54 -11.47 11.35
C PRO A 281 -2.50 -10.30 11.65
N VAL A 282 -2.01 -9.25 12.30
CA VAL A 282 -2.80 -8.06 12.69
C VAL A 282 -3.60 -7.49 11.51
N LYS A 283 -3.01 -7.45 10.30
CA LYS A 283 -3.70 -7.06 9.06
C LYS A 283 -5.00 -7.83 8.87
N ALA A 284 -5.01 -9.15 9.01
CA ALA A 284 -6.19 -9.95 8.74
C ALA A 284 -7.34 -9.57 9.68
N SER A 285 -7.07 -9.47 10.98
CA SER A 285 -8.08 -9.09 11.97
C SER A 285 -8.55 -7.64 11.77
N VAL A 286 -7.65 -6.71 11.48
CA VAL A 286 -8.00 -5.31 11.17
C VAL A 286 -8.85 -5.21 9.89
N ILE A 287 -8.45 -5.90 8.81
CA ILE A 287 -9.20 -5.96 7.55
C ILE A 287 -10.59 -6.54 7.79
N ASN A 288 -10.68 -7.64 8.52
CA ASN A 288 -11.96 -8.29 8.81
C ASN A 288 -12.89 -7.35 9.57
N ASP A 289 -12.40 -6.58 10.55
CA ASP A 289 -13.21 -5.59 11.26
C ASP A 289 -13.67 -4.46 10.34
N ILE A 290 -12.77 -3.93 9.50
CA ILE A 290 -13.09 -2.88 8.53
C ILE A 290 -14.13 -3.38 7.53
N VAL A 291 -13.95 -4.58 6.97
CA VAL A 291 -14.88 -5.20 6.00
C VAL A 291 -16.23 -5.48 6.64
N ASN A 292 -16.25 -6.04 7.86
CA ASN A 292 -17.48 -6.31 8.61
C ASN A 292 -18.26 -5.00 8.87
N LEU A 293 -17.59 -3.94 9.32
CA LEU A 293 -18.24 -2.64 9.52
C LEU A 293 -18.68 -2.02 8.20
N ALA A 294 -17.82 -2.00 7.18
CA ALA A 294 -18.14 -1.45 5.87
C ALA A 294 -19.33 -2.15 5.21
N SER A 295 -19.50 -3.46 5.41
CA SER A 295 -20.62 -4.22 4.85
C SER A 295 -21.99 -3.80 5.40
N LYS A 296 -22.03 -3.19 6.58
CA LYS A 296 -23.24 -2.70 7.25
C LYS A 296 -23.51 -1.22 6.96
N TRP A 297 -22.59 -0.56 6.26
CA TRP A 297 -22.66 0.87 5.98
C TRP A 297 -23.31 1.13 4.62
N PRO A 298 -24.08 2.21 4.48
CA PRO A 298 -24.66 2.56 3.20
C PRO A 298 -23.55 2.91 2.20
N GLY A 299 -23.71 2.47 0.95
CA GLY A 299 -22.69 2.65 -0.11
C GLY A 299 -22.26 4.10 -0.32
N TYR A 300 -23.18 5.06 -0.20
CA TYR A 300 -22.87 6.49 -0.31
C TYR A 300 -21.98 7.02 0.84
N GLY A 301 -21.89 6.30 1.97
CA GLY A 301 -20.97 6.57 3.07
C GLY A 301 -19.64 5.81 2.96
N LEU A 302 -19.41 5.06 1.88
CA LEU A 302 -18.15 4.36 1.66
C LEU A 302 -17.26 5.16 0.72
N THR A 303 -16.08 5.53 1.22
CA THR A 303 -15.04 6.16 0.39
C THR A 303 -14.50 5.19 -0.66
N ASP A 304 -13.97 5.69 -1.77
CA ASP A 304 -13.40 4.87 -2.87
C ASP A 304 -12.39 3.83 -2.37
N ARG A 305 -11.61 4.17 -1.34
CA ARG A 305 -10.66 3.24 -0.71
C ARG A 305 -11.32 2.05 -0.02
N VAL A 306 -12.48 2.25 0.63
CA VAL A 306 -13.22 1.17 1.28
C VAL A 306 -13.80 0.28 0.20
N VAL A 307 -14.32 0.87 -0.88
CA VAL A 307 -14.81 0.11 -2.04
C VAL A 307 -13.68 -0.72 -2.66
N LYS A 308 -12.50 -0.12 -2.89
CA LYS A 308 -11.31 -0.82 -3.40
C LYS A 308 -10.84 -1.93 -2.45
N LEU A 309 -10.88 -1.70 -1.13
CA LEU A 309 -10.59 -2.72 -0.12
C LEU A 309 -11.57 -3.89 -0.23
N LEU A 310 -12.88 -3.59 -0.26
CA LEU A 310 -13.94 -4.61 -0.38
C LEU A 310 -13.79 -5.41 -1.68
N GLU A 311 -13.50 -4.76 -2.79
CA GLU A 311 -13.24 -5.40 -4.08
C GLU A 311 -11.99 -6.28 -4.02
N ALA A 312 -10.89 -5.77 -3.49
CA ALA A 312 -9.66 -6.54 -3.37
C ALA A 312 -9.84 -7.78 -2.48
N VAL A 313 -10.54 -7.67 -1.35
CA VAL A 313 -10.81 -8.79 -0.43
C VAL A 313 -11.74 -9.84 -1.04
N ARG A 314 -12.61 -9.50 -2.01
CA ARG A 314 -13.39 -10.51 -2.75
C ARG A 314 -12.52 -11.47 -3.54
N TYR A 315 -11.37 -11.00 -4.05
CA TYR A 315 -10.49 -11.77 -4.92
C TYR A 315 -9.17 -12.18 -4.25
N SER A 316 -8.97 -11.83 -2.98
CA SER A 316 -7.74 -12.09 -2.24
C SER A 316 -8.03 -12.52 -0.82
N THR A 317 -7.29 -13.49 -0.30
CA THR A 317 -7.41 -13.91 1.09
C THR A 317 -6.59 -12.96 1.98
N PRO A 318 -7.20 -12.23 2.94
CA PRO A 318 -6.47 -11.41 3.89
C PRO A 318 -5.53 -12.28 4.72
N CYS A 319 -4.24 -12.24 4.38
CA CYS A 319 -3.12 -12.81 5.12
C CYS A 319 -3.35 -14.21 5.73
N LEU A 320 -3.49 -15.25 4.90
CA LEU A 320 -2.99 -16.58 5.27
C LEU A 320 -1.46 -16.55 5.14
N THR A 321 -0.81 -16.39 6.30
CA THR A 321 0.63 -16.54 6.60
C THR A 321 1.64 -15.72 5.77
N TYR A 322 2.58 -15.15 6.51
CA TYR A 322 3.74 -14.41 6.01
C TYR A 322 4.79 -15.35 5.38
N ALA A 323 4.39 -16.21 4.46
CA ALA A 323 5.30 -16.63 3.45
C ALA A 323 5.27 -15.52 2.40
N LYS A 324 6.19 -14.54 2.50
CA LYS A 324 6.45 -13.47 1.51
C LYS A 324 6.63 -14.00 0.06
N TYR A 325 6.63 -15.31 -0.07
CA TYR A 325 7.13 -16.20 -1.09
C TYR A 325 6.49 -17.57 -0.81
N PRO A 326 5.87 -18.24 -1.79
CA PRO A 326 5.22 -19.54 -1.59
C PRO A 326 6.14 -20.54 -0.88
N VAL A 327 5.62 -21.32 0.07
CA VAL A 327 6.36 -22.44 0.64
C VAL A 327 6.14 -23.67 -0.23
N VAL A 328 7.23 -24.36 -0.55
CA VAL A 328 7.25 -25.58 -1.33
C VAL A 328 7.88 -26.66 -0.47
N ASN A 329 7.13 -27.74 -0.23
CA ASN A 329 7.67 -28.91 0.45
C ASN A 329 8.48 -29.74 -0.55
N VAL A 330 9.75 -29.98 -0.25
CA VAL A 330 10.64 -30.80 -1.07
C VAL A 330 11.24 -31.87 -0.16
N LEU A 331 10.89 -33.13 -0.40
CA LEU A 331 11.37 -34.27 0.38
C LEU A 331 11.10 -34.12 1.90
N GLY A 332 9.94 -33.58 2.27
CA GLY A 332 9.59 -33.33 3.68
C GLY A 332 10.11 -32.01 4.24
N HIS A 333 10.91 -31.25 3.47
CA HIS A 333 11.47 -29.98 3.92
C HIS A 333 10.76 -28.79 3.30
N ASP A 334 10.24 -27.91 4.16
CA ASP A 334 9.63 -26.65 3.73
C ASP A 334 10.70 -25.64 3.32
N LEU A 335 10.70 -25.28 2.03
CA LEU A 335 11.56 -24.26 1.42
C LEU A 335 10.72 -23.11 0.88
N VAL A 336 11.27 -21.90 0.90
CA VAL A 336 10.58 -20.66 0.52
C VAL A 336 10.96 -20.26 -0.91
N LEU A 337 9.97 -20.07 -1.79
CA LEU A 337 10.15 -19.73 -3.20
C LEU A 337 10.30 -18.22 -3.45
N ARG A 338 11.53 -17.75 -3.59
CA ARG A 338 11.88 -16.33 -3.69
C ARG A 338 12.07 -15.85 -5.13
N LYS A 339 11.71 -14.61 -5.43
CA LYS A 339 11.99 -13.97 -6.73
C LYS A 339 13.40 -13.37 -6.72
N HIS A 340 14.17 -13.62 -7.78
CA HIS A 340 15.55 -13.11 -7.90
C HIS A 340 15.55 -11.59 -8.17
N ASN A 341 16.32 -10.81 -7.40
CA ASN A 341 16.28 -9.34 -7.46
C ASN A 341 16.87 -8.73 -8.74
N MET A 342 17.67 -9.48 -9.50
CA MET A 342 18.36 -8.99 -10.71
C MET A 342 18.03 -9.77 -11.99
N GLY A 343 16.93 -10.55 -12.01
CA GLY A 343 16.55 -11.33 -13.19
C GLY A 343 15.12 -11.87 -13.17
N ARG A 344 14.66 -12.41 -14.31
CA ARG A 344 13.37 -13.13 -14.42
C ARG A 344 13.57 -14.57 -13.95
N GLY A 345 13.39 -14.85 -12.66
CA GLY A 345 13.47 -16.21 -12.12
C GLY A 345 13.14 -16.31 -10.64
N TRP A 346 12.69 -17.50 -10.23
CA TRP A 346 12.37 -17.91 -8.87
C TRP A 346 13.37 -18.95 -8.37
N TYR A 347 13.74 -18.89 -7.10
CA TYR A 347 14.69 -19.79 -6.47
C TYR A 347 14.16 -20.26 -5.10
N LEU A 348 14.45 -21.49 -4.68
CA LEU A 348 14.09 -21.97 -3.35
C LEU A 348 15.18 -21.61 -2.34
N ALA A 349 14.75 -21.19 -1.14
CA ALA A 349 15.66 -20.88 -0.05
C ALA A 349 15.04 -21.16 1.32
N LYS A 350 15.88 -21.45 2.31
CA LYS A 350 15.47 -21.55 3.72
C LYS A 350 16.50 -20.89 4.61
N SER A 351 16.05 -20.26 5.68
CA SER A 351 16.93 -19.71 6.71
C SER A 351 16.60 -20.39 8.04
N THR A 352 17.63 -20.85 8.75
CA THR A 352 17.50 -21.46 10.08
C THR A 352 18.68 -21.06 10.96
N SER A 353 18.47 -20.96 12.27
CA SER A 353 19.55 -20.81 13.25
C SER A 353 20.15 -22.15 13.68
N ASP A 354 19.53 -23.27 13.29
CA ASP A 354 19.98 -24.63 13.59
C ASP A 354 20.87 -25.18 12.46
N GLU A 355 22.15 -25.38 12.77
CA GLU A 355 23.14 -25.92 11.84
C GLU A 355 22.87 -27.37 11.44
N GLY A 356 22.41 -28.19 12.40
CA GLY A 356 22.14 -29.61 12.18
C GLY A 356 20.99 -29.79 11.20
N LEU A 357 19.91 -29.03 11.41
CA LEU A 357 18.79 -28.97 10.47
C LEU A 357 19.23 -28.45 9.08
N ALA A 358 20.08 -27.42 9.04
CA ALA A 358 20.52 -26.86 7.77
C ALA A 358 21.34 -27.87 6.95
N ARG A 359 22.24 -28.61 7.61
CA ARG A 359 23.07 -29.64 6.98
C ARG A 359 22.24 -30.85 6.53
N ALA A 360 21.26 -31.29 7.34
CA ALA A 360 20.36 -32.37 6.98
C ALA A 360 19.60 -32.07 5.67
N ILE A 361 18.99 -30.89 5.58
CA ILE A 361 18.26 -30.45 4.36
C ILE A 361 19.17 -30.44 3.13
N VAL A 362 20.41 -29.93 3.27
CA VAL A 362 21.36 -29.87 2.16
C VAL A 362 21.77 -31.27 1.71
N ASN A 363 22.00 -32.19 2.63
CA ASN A 363 22.40 -33.56 2.31
C ASN A 363 21.27 -34.30 1.58
N ASP A 364 20.03 -34.19 2.05
CA ASP A 364 18.87 -34.83 1.42
C ASP A 364 18.65 -34.32 -0.01
N LEU A 365 18.71 -32.99 -0.21
CA LEU A 365 18.55 -32.40 -1.53
C LEU A 365 19.70 -32.74 -2.49
N LYS A 366 20.94 -32.82 -1.98
CA LYS A 366 22.09 -33.28 -2.79
C LYS A 366 21.99 -34.77 -3.15
N ALA A 367 21.52 -35.61 -2.23
CA ALA A 367 21.28 -37.02 -2.50
C ALA A 367 20.22 -37.23 -3.58
N ALA A 368 19.22 -36.33 -3.65
CA ALA A 368 18.23 -36.27 -4.73
C ALA A 368 18.75 -35.60 -6.03
N GLY A 369 20.05 -35.29 -6.11
CA GLY A 369 20.70 -34.77 -7.31
C GLY A 369 20.46 -33.29 -7.59
N PHE A 370 20.00 -32.49 -6.61
CA PHE A 370 19.87 -31.04 -6.76
C PHE A 370 21.18 -30.32 -6.40
N ASN A 371 21.52 -29.26 -7.13
CA ASN A 371 22.61 -28.39 -6.69
C ASN A 371 22.11 -27.50 -5.55
N VAL A 372 22.77 -27.53 -4.39
CA VAL A 372 22.38 -26.76 -3.21
C VAL A 372 23.61 -26.21 -2.52
N SER A 373 23.54 -24.93 -2.16
CA SER A 373 24.57 -24.24 -1.38
C SER A 373 24.03 -23.80 -0.01
N ILE A 374 24.91 -23.77 0.98
CA ILE A 374 24.65 -23.24 2.32
C ILE A 374 25.63 -22.12 2.61
N ASN A 375 25.15 -21.02 3.17
CA ASN A 375 25.98 -19.90 3.60
C ASN A 375 25.63 -19.48 5.03
N ASN A 376 26.61 -19.06 5.82
CA ASN A 376 26.41 -18.54 7.16
C ASN A 376 26.46 -17.01 7.14
N ARG A 377 25.40 -16.35 7.60
CA ARG A 377 25.32 -14.89 7.73
C ARG A 377 24.67 -14.53 9.05
N ASP A 378 25.34 -13.71 9.85
CA ASP A 378 24.82 -13.13 11.09
C ASP A 378 24.20 -14.16 12.05
N GLY A 379 24.85 -15.34 12.18
CA GLY A 379 24.39 -16.42 13.05
C GLY A 379 23.19 -17.22 12.52
N ARG A 380 22.90 -17.13 11.21
CA ARG A 380 21.88 -17.93 10.53
C ARG A 380 22.45 -18.62 9.30
N PHE A 381 22.02 -19.86 9.11
CA PHE A 381 22.32 -20.67 7.94
C PHE A 381 21.27 -20.44 6.86
N GLU A 382 21.70 -19.95 5.71
CA GLU A 382 20.87 -19.77 4.53
C GLU A 382 21.16 -20.85 3.51
N ILE A 383 20.15 -21.68 3.24
CA ILE A 383 20.12 -22.69 2.19
C ILE A 383 19.60 -22.03 0.92
N TYR A 384 20.27 -22.29 -0.20
CA TYR A 384 19.92 -21.77 -1.51
C TYR A 384 19.95 -22.90 -2.56
N VAL A 385 18.81 -23.07 -3.24
CA VAL A 385 18.66 -23.92 -4.42
C VAL A 385 18.64 -22.99 -5.65
N PRO A 386 19.54 -23.17 -6.63
CA PRO A 386 19.59 -22.35 -7.83
C PRO A 386 18.29 -22.38 -8.65
N ILE A 387 18.14 -21.40 -9.53
CA ILE A 387 16.95 -21.21 -10.37
C ILE A 387 16.62 -22.45 -11.23
N GLU A 388 17.63 -23.10 -11.83
CA GLU A 388 17.39 -24.26 -12.70
C GLU A 388 16.89 -25.49 -11.92
N ASP A 389 17.52 -25.80 -10.78
CA ASP A 389 17.02 -26.87 -9.90
C ASP A 389 15.66 -26.51 -9.29
N THR A 390 15.41 -25.24 -9.02
CA THR A 390 14.09 -24.76 -8.57
C THR A 390 13.02 -25.01 -9.64
N LYS A 391 13.29 -24.73 -10.92
CA LYS A 391 12.35 -25.06 -12.01
C LYS A 391 12.09 -26.56 -12.07
N ARG A 392 13.11 -27.39 -11.90
CA ARG A 392 12.99 -28.86 -11.88
C ARG A 392 12.06 -29.32 -10.76
N VAL A 393 12.26 -28.79 -9.54
CA VAL A 393 11.37 -29.05 -8.39
C VAL A 393 9.93 -28.62 -8.68
N LEU A 394 9.71 -27.42 -9.23
CA LEU A 394 8.35 -26.93 -9.51
C LEU A 394 7.65 -27.74 -10.61
N ARG A 395 8.40 -28.31 -11.57
CA ARG A 395 7.87 -29.28 -12.56
C ARG A 395 7.45 -30.59 -11.90
N MET A 396 8.29 -31.14 -11.04
CA MET A 396 7.97 -32.36 -10.29
C MET A 396 6.70 -32.22 -9.47
N LEU A 397 6.45 -31.01 -8.95
CA LEU A 397 5.28 -30.69 -8.14
C LEU A 397 4.06 -30.20 -8.94
N GLY A 398 4.14 -30.16 -10.28
CA GLY A 398 3.02 -29.75 -11.14
C GLY A 398 2.60 -28.27 -11.01
N VAL A 399 3.46 -27.41 -10.45
CA VAL A 399 3.15 -25.99 -10.17
C VAL A 399 4.02 -25.02 -10.96
N TYR A 400 4.83 -25.52 -11.90
CA TYR A 400 5.75 -24.72 -12.71
C TYR A 400 5.05 -23.55 -13.41
N GLU A 401 3.92 -23.81 -14.06
CA GLU A 401 3.22 -22.84 -14.91
C GLU A 401 2.68 -21.64 -14.12
N ARG A 402 2.32 -21.87 -12.86
CA ARG A 402 1.88 -20.83 -11.93
C ARG A 402 2.94 -19.77 -11.65
N PHE A 403 4.22 -20.13 -11.74
CA PHE A 403 5.33 -19.24 -11.36
C PHE A 403 6.15 -18.73 -12.55
N TYR A 404 6.22 -19.54 -13.61
CA TYR A 404 7.02 -19.24 -14.80
C TYR A 404 6.18 -18.97 -16.06
N GLY A 405 4.85 -19.05 -15.98
CA GLY A 405 3.93 -18.97 -17.12
C GLY A 405 3.80 -20.30 -17.85
N GLU A 406 2.95 -20.34 -18.89
CA GLU A 406 2.86 -21.52 -19.77
C GLU A 406 4.25 -21.95 -20.25
N PRO A 407 4.51 -23.26 -20.41
CA PRO A 407 5.78 -23.74 -20.92
C PRO A 407 6.02 -23.05 -22.25
N ARG A 408 7.09 -22.26 -22.34
CA ARG A 408 7.48 -21.65 -23.60
C ARG A 408 7.59 -22.78 -24.62
N ARG A 409 6.79 -22.72 -25.68
CA ARG A 409 6.89 -23.67 -26.80
C ARG A 409 8.31 -23.58 -27.35
N LEU A 410 9.10 -24.64 -27.11
CA LEU A 410 10.46 -24.74 -27.59
C LEU A 410 10.42 -25.03 -29.09
N PRO A 411 11.31 -24.43 -29.89
CA PRO A 411 11.46 -24.81 -31.29
C PRO A 411 11.96 -26.26 -31.38
N SER A 412 11.62 -26.94 -32.48
CA SER A 412 12.19 -28.27 -32.74
C SER A 412 13.68 -28.15 -33.06
N ILE A 413 14.42 -29.25 -32.92
CA ILE A 413 15.83 -29.29 -33.31
C ILE A 413 15.96 -29.01 -34.83
N ASP A 414 15.01 -29.50 -35.64
CA ASP A 414 15.02 -29.30 -37.09
C ASP A 414 14.85 -27.82 -37.48
N ASP A 415 13.97 -27.08 -36.79
CA ASP A 415 13.81 -25.63 -37.00
C ASP A 415 15.12 -24.87 -36.69
N LEU A 416 15.81 -25.28 -35.63
CA LEU A 416 17.09 -24.69 -35.25
C LEU A 416 18.20 -25.05 -36.23
N VAL A 417 18.22 -26.28 -36.75
CA VAL A 417 19.18 -26.72 -37.78
C VAL A 417 18.98 -25.92 -39.07
N ASP A 418 17.74 -25.74 -39.52
CA ASP A 418 17.42 -24.93 -40.71
C ASP A 418 17.94 -23.50 -40.57
N VAL A 419 17.62 -22.82 -39.45
CA VAL A 419 18.13 -21.46 -39.19
C VAL A 419 19.66 -21.44 -39.13
N LEU A 420 20.29 -22.32 -38.33
CA LEU A 420 21.74 -22.32 -38.15
C LEU A 420 22.51 -22.64 -39.44
N SER A 421 21.95 -23.47 -40.32
CA SER A 421 22.57 -23.85 -41.60
C SER A 421 22.70 -22.68 -42.60
N ARG A 422 21.91 -21.62 -42.44
CA ARG A 422 21.94 -20.41 -43.27
C ARG A 422 23.07 -19.45 -42.91
N PHE A 423 23.78 -19.71 -41.81
CA PHE A 423 24.84 -18.86 -41.30
C PHE A 423 26.18 -19.60 -41.28
N SER A 424 27.25 -18.95 -41.73
CA SER A 424 28.61 -19.47 -41.62
C SER A 424 29.12 -19.38 -40.18
N VAL A 425 28.75 -20.36 -39.36
CA VAL A 425 29.21 -20.47 -37.97
C VAL A 425 30.67 -20.90 -37.96
N ARG A 426 31.57 -19.99 -37.54
CA ARG A 426 33.03 -20.25 -37.50
C ARG A 426 33.43 -21.12 -36.32
N ARG A 427 32.85 -20.87 -35.16
CA ARG A 427 33.12 -21.61 -33.92
C ARG A 427 32.00 -21.43 -32.92
N TRP A 428 31.79 -22.44 -32.10
CA TRP A 428 30.94 -22.32 -30.93
C TRP A 428 31.56 -23.05 -29.74
N HIS A 429 31.29 -22.57 -28.53
CA HIS A 429 31.71 -23.22 -27.29
C HIS A 429 30.83 -22.80 -26.12
N VAL A 430 30.83 -23.62 -25.07
CA VAL A 430 30.17 -23.28 -23.81
C VAL A 430 31.18 -22.63 -22.87
N HIS A 431 30.94 -21.37 -22.52
CA HIS A 431 31.71 -20.63 -21.53
C HIS A 431 31.04 -20.72 -20.17
N VAL A 432 31.79 -21.11 -19.15
CA VAL A 432 31.33 -21.14 -17.75
C VAL A 432 32.04 -20.05 -16.97
N ALA A 433 31.30 -19.04 -16.53
CA ALA A 433 31.80 -17.96 -15.71
C ALA A 433 31.30 -18.10 -14.27
N ARG A 434 32.18 -17.83 -13.30
CA ARG A 434 31.78 -17.62 -11.90
C ARG A 434 31.45 -16.15 -11.71
N ALA A 435 30.28 -15.86 -11.18
CA ALA A 435 29.82 -14.51 -10.88
C ALA A 435 29.31 -14.44 -9.44
N ARG A 436 29.30 -13.25 -8.85
CA ARG A 436 28.81 -13.01 -7.50
C ARG A 436 27.66 -12.01 -7.55
N ASN A 437 26.51 -12.34 -6.95
CA ASN A 437 25.38 -11.40 -6.94
C ASN A 437 25.57 -10.31 -5.87
N GLY A 438 24.74 -9.26 -5.90
CA GLY A 438 24.78 -8.14 -4.95
C GLY A 438 24.47 -8.51 -3.50
N ARG A 439 24.22 -9.79 -3.20
CA ARG A 439 24.10 -10.34 -1.85
C ARG A 439 25.28 -11.23 -1.45
N GLY A 440 26.29 -11.38 -2.30
CA GLY A 440 27.52 -12.12 -2.01
C GLY A 440 27.48 -13.61 -2.37
N TYR A 441 26.41 -14.12 -2.99
CA TYR A 441 26.36 -15.52 -3.44
C TYR A 441 27.11 -15.69 -4.75
N GLU A 442 27.99 -16.69 -4.80
CA GLU A 442 28.66 -17.12 -6.01
C GLU A 442 27.73 -18.06 -6.78
N TYR A 443 27.61 -17.82 -8.07
CA TYR A 443 26.89 -18.68 -9.00
C TYR A 443 27.73 -18.90 -10.25
N THR A 444 27.59 -20.08 -10.83
CA THR A 444 28.16 -20.42 -12.13
C THR A 444 27.12 -20.12 -13.20
N GLU A 445 27.41 -19.17 -14.08
CA GLU A 445 26.62 -18.92 -15.28
C GLU A 445 27.31 -19.63 -16.45
N SER A 446 26.57 -20.49 -17.15
CA SER A 446 27.07 -21.22 -18.32
C SER A 446 26.33 -20.75 -19.57
N CYS A 447 27.07 -20.23 -20.53
CA CYS A 447 26.53 -19.64 -21.76
C CYS A 447 27.15 -20.30 -23.00
N LEU A 448 26.34 -20.57 -24.02
CA LEU A 448 26.83 -20.92 -25.36
C LEU A 448 27.15 -19.64 -26.12
N LEU A 449 28.34 -19.62 -26.72
CA LEU A 449 28.81 -18.55 -27.59
C LEU A 449 28.90 -19.10 -29.00
N ILE A 450 28.13 -18.53 -29.93
CA ILE A 450 28.15 -18.86 -31.36
C ILE A 450 28.81 -17.71 -32.11
N SER A 451 29.98 -17.93 -32.67
CA SER A 451 30.79 -16.88 -33.32
C SER A 451 30.70 -16.99 -34.83
N LEU A 452 30.24 -15.91 -35.47
CA LEU A 452 30.14 -15.78 -36.92
C LEU A 452 31.29 -14.91 -37.47
N GLY A 453 31.95 -14.12 -36.62
CA GLY A 453 33.01 -13.19 -37.02
C GLY A 453 32.52 -11.92 -37.72
N ASP A 454 31.24 -11.87 -38.09
CA ASP A 454 30.56 -10.68 -38.63
C ASP A 454 29.43 -10.22 -37.71
N SER A 455 29.42 -8.93 -37.37
CA SER A 455 28.43 -8.37 -36.45
C SER A 455 27.03 -8.27 -37.08
N GLY A 456 26.94 -8.05 -38.39
CA GLY A 456 25.65 -8.02 -39.10
C GLY A 456 24.99 -9.40 -39.13
N ALA A 457 25.75 -10.44 -39.46
CA ALA A 457 25.31 -11.82 -39.44
C ALA A 457 24.89 -12.29 -38.04
N ALA A 458 25.64 -11.91 -37.00
CA ALA A 458 25.28 -12.25 -35.63
C ALA A 458 23.99 -11.57 -35.14
N VAL A 459 23.71 -10.34 -35.60
CA VAL A 459 22.44 -9.65 -35.34
C VAL A 459 21.28 -10.34 -36.06
N ARG A 460 21.46 -10.72 -37.33
CA ARG A 460 20.44 -11.49 -38.08
C ARG A 460 20.17 -12.85 -37.43
N LEU A 461 21.22 -13.58 -37.03
CA LEU A 461 21.06 -14.85 -36.33
C LEU A 461 20.32 -14.67 -34.99
N ARG A 462 20.62 -13.60 -34.23
CA ARG A 462 19.86 -13.28 -33.02
C ARG A 462 18.37 -13.13 -33.33
N ASP A 463 18.03 -12.39 -34.38
CA ASP A 463 16.65 -12.08 -34.72
C ASP A 463 15.88 -13.32 -35.20
N GLU A 464 16.51 -14.18 -36.01
CA GLU A 464 15.90 -15.45 -36.44
C GLU A 464 15.71 -16.42 -35.26
N LEU A 465 16.72 -16.56 -34.38
CA LEU A 465 16.59 -17.36 -33.16
C LEU A 465 15.50 -16.80 -32.24
N ALA A 466 15.42 -15.48 -32.06
CA ALA A 466 14.37 -14.84 -31.28
C ALA A 466 12.97 -15.04 -31.90
N GLY A 467 12.87 -15.06 -33.23
CA GLY A 467 11.64 -15.38 -33.97
C GLY A 467 11.15 -16.81 -33.73
N LEU A 468 12.06 -17.77 -33.52
CA LEU A 468 11.78 -19.13 -33.06
C LEU A 468 11.54 -19.23 -31.54
N GLY A 469 11.51 -18.09 -30.85
CA GLY A 469 11.28 -18.00 -29.42
C GLY A 469 12.53 -18.19 -28.55
N VAL A 470 13.71 -18.45 -29.12
CA VAL A 470 14.99 -18.63 -28.40
C VAL A 470 15.41 -17.36 -27.68
N ARG A 471 15.80 -17.47 -26.40
CA ARG A 471 16.21 -16.31 -25.62
C ARG A 471 17.71 -16.01 -25.77
N VAL A 472 18.03 -15.16 -26.73
CA VAL A 472 19.37 -14.60 -26.88
C VAL A 472 19.63 -13.52 -25.84
N ARG A 473 20.74 -13.62 -25.10
CA ARG A 473 21.10 -12.65 -24.05
C ARG A 473 21.61 -11.34 -24.65
N LYS A 474 22.56 -11.43 -25.56
CA LYS A 474 23.17 -10.29 -26.27
C LYS A 474 24.01 -10.77 -27.45
N VAL A 475 24.37 -9.82 -28.31
CA VAL A 475 25.35 -10.00 -29.39
C VAL A 475 26.55 -9.11 -29.09
N VAL A 476 27.77 -9.65 -29.16
CA VAL A 476 29.02 -8.91 -28.91
C VAL A 476 30.04 -9.34 -29.96
N TRP A 477 30.60 -8.38 -30.71
CA TRP A 477 31.68 -8.60 -31.70
C TRP A 477 31.46 -9.82 -32.61
N GLY A 478 30.32 -9.87 -33.30
CA GLY A 478 29.99 -10.99 -34.18
C GLY A 478 29.72 -12.33 -33.49
N THR A 479 29.42 -12.32 -32.19
CA THR A 479 29.12 -13.53 -31.39
C THR A 479 27.76 -13.41 -30.72
N VAL A 480 26.91 -14.42 -30.91
CA VAL A 480 25.60 -14.57 -30.26
C VAL A 480 25.78 -15.32 -28.94
N ILE A 481 25.24 -14.78 -27.85
CA ILE A 481 25.40 -15.34 -26.50
C ILE A 481 24.05 -15.82 -25.96
N ILE A 482 23.96 -17.11 -25.64
CA ILE A 482 22.77 -17.76 -25.08
C ILE A 482 23.10 -18.35 -23.71
N CYS A 483 22.40 -17.93 -22.66
CA CYS A 483 22.67 -18.37 -21.28
C CYS A 483 21.51 -19.13 -20.64
N ASN A 484 20.34 -19.20 -21.29
CA ASN A 484 19.24 -20.02 -20.83
C ASN A 484 19.58 -21.50 -21.06
N ALA A 485 19.43 -22.35 -20.04
CA ALA A 485 19.86 -23.75 -20.10
C ALA A 485 19.15 -24.57 -21.19
N GLU A 486 17.83 -24.41 -21.34
CA GLU A 486 17.02 -25.17 -22.30
C GLU A 486 17.33 -24.76 -23.75
N ASP A 487 17.41 -23.45 -24.00
CA ASP A 487 17.84 -22.93 -25.31
C ASP A 487 19.25 -23.37 -25.66
N ARG A 488 20.14 -23.37 -24.66
CA ARG A 488 21.55 -23.76 -24.82
C ARG A 488 21.67 -25.23 -25.22
N GLU A 489 20.98 -26.13 -24.53
CA GLU A 489 21.02 -27.57 -24.83
C GLU A 489 20.45 -27.87 -26.22
N LEU A 490 19.31 -27.26 -26.58
CA LEU A 490 18.73 -27.41 -27.91
C LEU A 490 19.68 -26.91 -29.00
N LEU A 491 20.30 -25.74 -28.80
CA LEU A 491 21.26 -25.20 -29.76
C LEU A 491 22.54 -26.02 -29.84
N ILE A 492 23.03 -26.60 -28.74
CA ILE A 492 24.19 -27.51 -28.78
C ILE A 492 23.84 -28.75 -29.62
N ASN A 493 22.65 -29.32 -29.45
CA ASN A 493 22.20 -30.47 -30.23
C ASN A 493 21.98 -30.12 -31.71
N ALA A 494 21.50 -28.92 -32.02
CA ALA A 494 21.39 -28.47 -33.41
C ALA A 494 22.77 -28.17 -34.04
N LEU A 495 23.68 -27.54 -33.29
CA LEU A 495 25.04 -27.21 -33.73
C LEU A 495 25.96 -28.43 -33.86
N SER A 496 25.64 -29.55 -33.23
CA SER A 496 26.37 -30.81 -33.44
C SER A 496 25.96 -31.50 -34.74
N ILE A 497 24.78 -31.16 -35.28
CA ILE A 497 24.28 -31.61 -36.58
C ILE A 497 24.80 -30.69 -37.70
N VAL A 498 24.79 -29.37 -37.46
CA VAL A 498 25.34 -28.36 -38.39
C VAL A 498 26.86 -28.32 -38.27
N LYS A 499 27.58 -28.94 -39.22
CA LYS A 499 29.05 -28.88 -39.22
C LYS A 499 29.54 -27.42 -39.34
N PRO A 500 30.53 -26.98 -38.52
CA PRO A 500 31.17 -25.68 -38.71
C PRO A 500 31.81 -25.63 -40.11
N GLN A 501 31.62 -24.52 -40.82
CA GLN A 501 32.20 -24.28 -42.16
C GLN A 501 33.53 -23.53 -42.07
#